data_AF-A0A842YRU5-F1
#
_entry.id   AF-A0A842YRU5-F1
#
_cell.length_a   1.000
_cell.length_b   1.000
_cell.length_c   1.000
_cell.angle_alpha   90.00
_cell.angle_beta   90.00
_cell.angle_gamma   90.00
#
_symmetry.space_group_name_H-M   'P 1'
#
loop_
_entity.id
_entity.type
_entity.pdbx_description
1 polymer ?
#
loop_
_entity_poly.entity_id
_entity_poly.type
_entity_poly.pdbx_seq_one_letter_code
_entity_poly.pdbx_strand_id
1 'polypeptide(L)'
;MHGKKIIIFTGPSLSHLEASAILEADYRPPVRRGDIQEAMKENPDIIGIIDGVFHQSPAVGHREIIDALRKGVKVVGGASMGALRASELSELGMVGVGRIFTSYLEGEIESDDDVAVAFNPENLEPLSDSLVSIEFNLKRALRRGVIGDPDFRELMDTARKIFYPIRNYRRILHEARIPDDVKESLLLFLESEGRDLKREDALEVIHHIRKLAYGSESKD
;
A
#
# COMPACT_ATOMS: atom_id res chain seq x y z
N MET A 1 -29.01 7.13 -14.70
CA MET A 1 -27.62 6.71 -14.92
C MET A 1 -27.41 5.40 -14.20
N HIS A 2 -26.93 4.35 -14.88
CA HIS A 2 -26.45 3.17 -14.16
C HIS A 2 -25.16 3.59 -13.43
N GLY A 3 -25.13 3.43 -12.10
CA GLY A 3 -23.91 3.66 -11.32
C GLY A 3 -22.79 2.76 -11.83
N LYS A 4 -21.55 3.25 -11.76
CA LYS A 4 -20.37 2.47 -12.14
C LYS A 4 -20.22 1.29 -11.19
N LYS A 5 -19.97 0.08 -11.72
CA LYS A 5 -19.65 -1.08 -10.88
C LYS A 5 -18.17 -1.06 -10.55
N ILE A 6 -17.85 -0.85 -9.27
CA ILE A 6 -16.49 -0.67 -8.77
C ILE A 6 -16.21 -1.76 -7.74
N ILE A 7 -15.10 -2.50 -7.92
CA ILE A 7 -14.63 -3.51 -6.97
C ILE A 7 -13.25 -3.09 -6.49
N ILE A 8 -13.01 -3.08 -5.18
CA ILE A 8 -11.73 -2.63 -4.58
C ILE A 8 -11.21 -3.67 -3.59
N PHE A 9 -9.98 -4.14 -3.80
CA PHE A 9 -9.28 -5.07 -2.91
C PHE A 9 -8.40 -4.28 -1.93
N THR A 10 -8.77 -4.26 -0.65
CA THR A 10 -8.08 -3.50 0.40
C THR A 10 -8.24 -4.16 1.77
N GLY A 11 -7.37 -3.83 2.71
CA GLY A 11 -7.46 -4.29 4.10
C GLY A 11 -6.45 -3.59 4.99
N PRO A 12 -5.22 -4.13 5.11
CA PRO A 12 -4.22 -3.62 6.06
C PRO A 12 -3.71 -2.21 5.75
N SER A 13 -3.78 -1.74 4.50
CA SER A 13 -3.41 -0.36 4.18
C SER A 13 -4.56 0.62 4.40
N LEU A 14 -5.80 0.19 4.20
CA LEU A 14 -6.99 1.01 4.42
C LEU A 14 -8.20 0.10 4.66
N SER A 15 -8.88 0.30 5.79
CA SER A 15 -10.02 -0.51 6.17
C SER A 15 -11.22 -0.29 5.23
N HIS A 16 -12.08 -1.31 5.12
CA HIS A 16 -13.31 -1.21 4.32
C HIS A 16 -14.23 -0.09 4.83
N LEU A 17 -14.26 0.12 6.15
CA LEU A 17 -15.07 1.17 6.78
C LEU A 17 -14.57 2.57 6.38
N GLU A 18 -13.27 2.82 6.46
CA GLU A 18 -12.71 4.11 6.05
C GLU A 18 -12.86 4.37 4.55
N ALA A 19 -12.65 3.35 3.72
CA ALA A 19 -12.76 3.48 2.27
C ALA A 19 -14.22 3.75 1.83
N SER A 20 -15.18 3.02 2.40
CA SER A 20 -16.61 3.18 2.09
C SER A 20 -17.20 4.52 2.52
N ALA A 21 -16.60 5.20 3.49
CA ALA A 21 -16.96 6.57 3.84
C ALA A 21 -16.63 7.59 2.72
N ILE A 22 -15.77 7.23 1.76
CA ILE A 22 -15.28 8.12 0.70
C ILE A 22 -15.91 7.76 -0.66
N LEU A 23 -16.09 6.48 -0.93
CA LEU A 23 -16.56 5.95 -2.21
C LEU A 23 -17.45 4.72 -1.97
N GLU A 24 -18.66 4.74 -2.50
CA GLU A 24 -19.50 3.55 -2.58
C GLU A 24 -18.92 2.60 -3.64
N ALA A 25 -18.47 1.43 -3.19
CA ALA A 25 -17.90 0.38 -4.01
C ALA A 25 -18.05 -0.96 -3.30
N ASP A 26 -17.82 -2.04 -4.02
CA ASP A 26 -17.72 -3.38 -3.47
C ASP A 26 -16.30 -3.63 -2.93
N TYR A 27 -16.16 -3.63 -1.60
CA TYR A 27 -14.88 -3.82 -0.93
C TYR A 27 -14.63 -5.29 -0.62
N ARG A 28 -13.50 -5.78 -1.10
CA ARG A 28 -13.05 -7.17 -0.95
C ARG A 28 -11.77 -7.24 -0.13
N PRO A 29 -11.47 -8.38 0.51
CA PRO A 29 -10.20 -8.61 1.19
C PRO A 29 -8.98 -8.41 0.27
N PRO A 30 -7.74 -8.38 0.79
CA PRO A 30 -6.54 -8.27 -0.03
C PRO A 30 -6.50 -9.30 -1.16
N VAL A 31 -6.18 -8.83 -2.37
CA VAL A 31 -6.25 -9.64 -3.60
C VAL A 31 -5.32 -10.85 -3.55
N ARG A 32 -5.81 -12.00 -4.02
CA ARG A 32 -5.01 -13.19 -4.30
C ARG A 32 -5.24 -13.70 -5.71
N ARG A 33 -4.47 -14.72 -6.11
CA ARG A 33 -4.64 -15.40 -7.39
C ARG A 33 -6.06 -15.91 -7.58
N GLY A 34 -6.64 -15.63 -8.74
CA GLY A 34 -8.00 -16.01 -9.13
C GLY A 34 -9.06 -14.98 -8.78
N ASP A 35 -8.82 -14.07 -7.84
CA ASP A 35 -9.83 -13.11 -7.39
C ASP A 35 -10.21 -12.10 -8.48
N ILE A 36 -9.24 -11.68 -9.30
CA ILE A 36 -9.52 -10.78 -10.44
C ILE A 36 -10.38 -11.50 -11.47
N GLN A 37 -10.09 -12.78 -11.75
CA GLN A 37 -10.93 -13.57 -12.65
C GLN A 37 -12.35 -13.76 -12.13
N GLU A 38 -12.53 -13.93 -10.82
CA GLU A 38 -13.84 -14.01 -10.19
C GLU A 38 -14.59 -12.69 -10.28
N ALA A 39 -13.95 -11.58 -9.90
CA ALA A 39 -14.52 -10.23 -9.97
C ALA A 39 -14.96 -9.89 -11.40
N MET A 40 -14.21 -10.33 -12.40
CA MET A 40 -14.54 -10.11 -13.81
C MET A 40 -15.87 -10.76 -14.25
N LYS A 41 -16.38 -11.78 -13.55
CA LYS A 41 -17.71 -12.36 -13.84
C LYS A 41 -18.85 -11.40 -13.53
N GLU A 42 -18.61 -10.42 -12.66
CA GLU A 42 -19.58 -9.41 -12.29
C GLU A 42 -19.63 -8.24 -13.30
N ASN A 43 -18.76 -8.24 -14.31
CA ASN A 43 -18.61 -7.17 -15.31
C ASN A 43 -18.36 -5.79 -14.67
N PRO A 44 -17.28 -5.63 -13.87
CA PRO A 44 -16.94 -4.35 -13.27
C PRO A 44 -16.51 -3.33 -14.32
N ASP A 45 -16.80 -2.05 -14.08
CA ASP A 45 -16.23 -0.94 -14.85
C ASP A 45 -14.81 -0.62 -14.39
N ILE A 46 -14.56 -0.73 -13.07
CA ILE A 46 -13.30 -0.36 -12.43
C ILE A 46 -12.92 -1.40 -11.37
N ILE A 47 -11.66 -1.80 -11.37
CA ILE A 47 -11.05 -2.61 -10.31
C ILE A 47 -9.93 -1.79 -9.64
N GLY A 48 -10.03 -1.61 -8.33
CA GLY A 48 -8.98 -1.06 -7.49
C GLY A 48 -8.19 -2.17 -6.79
N ILE A 49 -6.87 -2.13 -6.85
CA ILE A 49 -5.98 -3.03 -6.11
C ILE A 49 -5.15 -2.17 -5.15
N ILE A 50 -5.39 -2.30 -3.86
CA ILE A 50 -4.58 -1.65 -2.83
C ILE A 50 -3.70 -2.74 -2.21
N ASP A 51 -4.33 -3.68 -1.52
CA ASP A 51 -3.65 -4.76 -0.80
C ASP A 51 -3.74 -6.09 -1.52
N GLY A 52 -2.72 -6.94 -1.30
CA GLY A 52 -2.67 -8.32 -1.75
C GLY A 52 -2.01 -9.20 -0.71
N VAL A 53 -2.22 -10.51 -0.82
CA VAL A 53 -1.62 -11.49 0.08
C VAL A 53 -0.27 -11.98 -0.44
N PHE A 54 0.67 -12.16 0.49
CA PHE A 54 1.96 -12.81 0.28
C PHE A 54 2.03 -14.10 1.09
N HIS A 55 2.79 -15.08 0.62
CA HIS A 55 3.14 -16.36 1.26
C HIS A 55 1.98 -17.33 1.61
N GLN A 56 0.89 -16.87 2.22
CA GLN A 56 -0.26 -17.70 2.61
C GLN A 56 -1.08 -18.17 1.40
N SER A 57 -0.98 -17.45 0.29
CA SER A 57 -1.60 -17.80 -0.98
C SER A 57 -0.76 -17.22 -2.11
N PRO A 58 -0.85 -17.79 -3.33
CA PRO A 58 -0.17 -17.20 -4.47
C PRO A 58 -0.67 -15.77 -4.73
N ALA A 59 0.27 -14.85 -4.90
CA ALA A 59 -0.04 -13.47 -5.28
C ALA A 59 -0.83 -13.43 -6.60
N VAL A 60 -1.63 -12.37 -6.74
CA VAL A 60 -2.38 -12.07 -7.96
C VAL A 60 -1.46 -12.11 -9.18
N GLY A 61 -1.87 -12.81 -10.23
CA GLY A 61 -1.06 -12.98 -11.43
C GLY A 61 -1.21 -11.81 -12.41
N HIS A 62 -0.12 -11.41 -13.05
CA HIS A 62 -0.14 -10.38 -14.11
C HIS A 62 -1.18 -10.67 -15.20
N ARG A 63 -1.31 -11.94 -15.62
CA ARG A 63 -2.25 -12.35 -16.66
C ARG A 63 -3.69 -11.99 -16.33
N GLU A 64 -4.09 -12.11 -15.07
CA GLU A 64 -5.46 -11.80 -14.65
C GLU A 64 -5.76 -10.30 -14.81
N ILE A 65 -4.80 -9.45 -14.44
CA ILE A 65 -4.90 -8.00 -14.60
C ILE A 65 -4.90 -7.62 -16.08
N ILE A 66 -4.00 -8.21 -16.88
CA ILE A 66 -3.94 -7.99 -18.33
C ILE A 66 -5.26 -8.39 -19.00
N ASP A 67 -5.88 -9.50 -18.58
CA ASP A 67 -7.17 -9.93 -19.12
C ASP A 67 -8.31 -8.97 -18.77
N ALA A 68 -8.30 -8.38 -17.57
CA ALA A 68 -9.24 -7.32 -17.19
C ALA A 68 -9.05 -6.06 -18.06
N LEU A 69 -7.81 -5.61 -18.23
CA LEU A 69 -7.45 -4.46 -19.07
C LEU A 69 -7.90 -4.66 -20.53
N ARG A 70 -7.65 -5.85 -21.11
CA ARG A 70 -8.05 -6.21 -22.48
C ARG A 70 -9.56 -6.19 -22.69
N LYS A 71 -10.34 -6.42 -21.62
CA LYS A 71 -11.81 -6.36 -21.64
C LYS A 71 -12.35 -4.93 -21.41
N GLY A 72 -11.47 -3.93 -21.34
CA GLY A 72 -11.85 -2.53 -21.19
C GLY A 72 -12.13 -2.10 -19.74
N VAL A 73 -11.83 -2.96 -18.76
CA VAL A 73 -11.95 -2.59 -17.33
C VAL A 73 -10.80 -1.68 -16.96
N LYS A 74 -11.10 -0.57 -16.28
CA LYS A 74 -10.05 0.30 -15.72
C LYS A 74 -9.47 -0.39 -14.49
N VAL A 75 -8.17 -0.66 -14.48
CA VAL A 75 -7.51 -1.20 -13.29
C VAL A 75 -6.60 -0.13 -12.70
N VAL A 76 -6.79 0.17 -11.42
CA VAL A 76 -6.03 1.18 -10.67
C VAL A 76 -5.33 0.51 -9.50
N GLY A 77 -4.05 0.79 -9.29
CA GLY A 77 -3.27 0.20 -8.20
C GLY A 77 -2.37 1.19 -7.46
N GLY A 78 -2.18 0.97 -6.16
CA GLY A 78 -1.28 1.76 -5.31
C GLY A 78 -1.01 1.10 -3.95
N ALA A 79 -0.28 1.80 -3.07
CA ALA A 79 0.01 1.49 -1.67
C ALA A 79 0.80 0.21 -1.31
N SER A 80 0.50 -0.93 -1.91
CA SER A 80 1.03 -2.23 -1.49
C SER A 80 1.22 -3.11 -2.74
N MET A 81 0.67 -4.32 -2.76
CA MET A 81 0.62 -5.16 -3.98
C MET A 81 0.07 -4.41 -5.20
N GLY A 82 -0.85 -3.46 -5.00
CA GLY A 82 -1.37 -2.61 -6.06
C GLY A 82 -0.31 -1.74 -6.74
N ALA A 83 0.58 -1.14 -5.95
CA ALA A 83 1.67 -0.31 -6.45
C ALA A 83 2.67 -1.14 -7.28
N LEU A 84 3.06 -2.31 -6.76
CA LEU A 84 3.93 -3.25 -7.45
C LEU A 84 3.33 -3.69 -8.79
N ARG A 85 2.07 -4.14 -8.80
CA ARG A 85 1.44 -4.58 -10.05
C ARG A 85 1.25 -3.43 -11.04
N ALA A 86 0.97 -2.23 -10.53
CA ALA A 86 0.87 -1.05 -11.38
C ALA A 86 2.21 -0.68 -12.02
N SER A 87 3.33 -0.74 -11.31
CA SER A 87 4.65 -0.42 -11.89
C SER A 87 5.00 -1.37 -13.03
N GLU A 88 4.77 -2.67 -12.82
CA GLU A 88 5.04 -3.73 -13.81
C GLU A 88 4.11 -3.71 -15.03
N LEU A 89 2.89 -3.17 -14.88
CA LEU A 89 1.84 -3.22 -15.91
C LEU A 89 1.41 -1.83 -16.42
N SER A 90 2.13 -0.78 -16.05
CA SER A 90 1.85 0.61 -16.43
C SER A 90 1.83 0.80 -17.95
N GLU A 91 2.82 0.25 -18.65
CA GLU A 91 2.91 0.27 -20.12
C GLU A 91 1.78 -0.50 -20.82
N LEU A 92 1.10 -1.39 -20.10
CA LEU A 92 -0.04 -2.17 -20.59
C LEU A 92 -1.39 -1.54 -20.22
N GLY A 93 -1.40 -0.38 -19.55
CA GLY A 93 -2.59 0.41 -19.26
C GLY A 93 -3.13 0.30 -17.84
N MET A 94 -2.46 -0.41 -16.92
CA MET A 94 -2.78 -0.32 -15.50
C MET A 94 -2.41 1.07 -14.97
N VAL A 95 -3.31 1.71 -14.23
CA VAL A 95 -3.05 3.05 -13.67
C VAL A 95 -2.42 2.92 -12.29
N GLY A 96 -1.20 3.43 -12.14
CA GLY A 96 -0.53 3.54 -10.85
C GLY A 96 -0.84 4.85 -10.13
N VAL A 97 -0.99 4.79 -8.81
CA VAL A 97 -1.26 5.95 -7.95
C VAL A 97 -0.43 5.85 -6.67
N GLY A 98 0.05 7.00 -6.21
CA GLY A 98 0.76 7.14 -4.94
C GLY A 98 2.29 7.07 -5.06
N ARG A 99 2.94 7.33 -3.93
CA ARG A 99 4.40 7.40 -3.83
C ARG A 99 5.05 6.03 -3.96
N ILE A 100 4.45 4.98 -3.37
CA ILE A 100 4.98 3.62 -3.42
C ILE A 100 4.99 3.10 -4.87
N PHE A 101 3.96 3.43 -5.65
CA PHE A 101 3.96 3.14 -7.09
C PHE A 101 5.12 3.84 -7.80
N THR A 102 5.33 5.14 -7.51
CA THR A 102 6.41 5.93 -8.11
C THR A 102 7.78 5.36 -7.75
N SER A 103 8.00 5.01 -6.47
CA SER A 103 9.24 4.40 -6.00
C SER A 103 9.51 3.03 -6.65
N TYR A 104 8.48 2.21 -6.92
CA TYR A 104 8.68 0.99 -7.71
C TYR A 104 9.01 1.29 -9.18
N LEU A 105 8.34 2.27 -9.79
CA LEU A 105 8.56 2.64 -11.18
C LEU A 105 9.97 3.20 -11.42
N GLU A 106 10.51 3.93 -10.44
CA GLU A 106 11.85 4.52 -10.47
C GLU A 106 12.95 3.57 -9.98
N GLY A 107 12.60 2.38 -9.49
CA GLY A 107 13.55 1.40 -8.95
C GLY A 107 14.13 1.78 -7.59
N GLU A 108 13.51 2.70 -6.85
CA GLU A 108 13.89 3.01 -5.47
C GLU A 108 13.58 1.86 -4.51
N ILE A 109 12.51 1.12 -4.81
CA ILE A 109 12.13 -0.13 -4.16
C ILE A 109 11.91 -1.20 -5.22
N GLU A 110 12.38 -2.41 -4.94
CA GLU A 110 12.30 -3.54 -5.88
C GLU A 110 11.74 -4.81 -5.21
N SER A 111 11.79 -4.86 -3.87
CA SER A 111 11.42 -6.05 -3.11
C SER A 111 9.94 -6.05 -2.75
N ASP A 112 9.29 -7.20 -2.92
CA ASP A 112 7.95 -7.47 -2.40
C ASP A 112 7.89 -7.35 -0.86
N ASP A 113 9.00 -7.64 -0.16
CA ASP A 113 9.09 -7.53 1.31
C ASP A 113 8.95 -6.09 1.79
N ASP A 114 9.32 -5.10 0.96
CA ASP A 114 9.35 -3.70 1.34
C ASP A 114 7.94 -3.18 1.68
N VAL A 115 6.93 -3.70 1.00
CA VAL A 115 5.50 -3.39 1.25
C VAL A 115 4.78 -4.44 2.09
N ALA A 116 5.40 -5.58 2.36
CA ALA A 116 4.80 -6.70 3.08
C ALA A 116 4.53 -6.37 4.55
N VAL A 117 3.35 -6.82 5.01
CA VAL A 117 2.92 -6.77 6.41
C VAL A 117 2.20 -8.06 6.77
N ALA A 118 2.33 -8.50 8.03
CA ALA A 118 1.37 -9.42 8.61
C ALA A 118 0.08 -8.66 8.94
N PHE A 119 -1.06 -9.34 8.85
CA PHE A 119 -2.36 -8.79 9.21
C PHE A 119 -3.24 -9.89 9.79
N ASN A 120 -4.24 -9.50 10.58
CA ASN A 120 -5.21 -10.42 11.14
C ASN A 120 -6.22 -10.84 10.05
N PRO A 121 -6.42 -12.14 9.78
CA PRO A 121 -7.28 -12.61 8.69
C PRO A 121 -8.77 -12.33 8.91
N GLU A 122 -9.20 -12.07 10.15
CA GLU A 122 -10.61 -11.83 10.49
C GLU A 122 -11.02 -10.38 10.28
N ASN A 123 -10.16 -9.43 10.68
CA ASN A 123 -10.47 -7.99 10.64
C ASN A 123 -9.57 -7.18 9.71
N LEU A 124 -8.57 -7.82 9.08
CA LEU A 124 -7.61 -7.24 8.14
C LEU A 124 -6.67 -6.17 8.74
N GLU A 125 -6.64 -6.01 10.06
CA GLU A 125 -5.76 -5.04 10.71
C GLU A 125 -4.29 -5.45 10.56
N PRO A 126 -3.38 -4.49 10.26
CA PRO A 126 -1.96 -4.78 10.20
C PRO A 126 -1.41 -5.13 11.59
N LEU A 127 -0.55 -6.15 11.64
CA LEU A 127 0.13 -6.64 12.85
C LEU A 127 1.61 -6.26 12.87
N SER A 128 2.10 -5.63 11.80
CA SER A 128 3.50 -5.24 11.60
C SER A 128 3.59 -4.00 10.71
N ASP A 129 4.72 -3.31 10.77
CA ASP A 129 5.03 -2.15 9.94
C ASP A 129 5.72 -2.56 8.62
N SER A 130 5.33 -1.92 7.52
CA SER A 130 6.02 -2.07 6.22
C SER A 130 7.35 -1.34 6.22
N LEU A 131 8.33 -1.86 5.48
CA LEU A 131 9.64 -1.22 5.40
C LEU A 131 9.55 0.15 4.73
N VAL A 132 8.68 0.30 3.71
CA VAL A 132 8.46 1.58 3.03
C VAL A 132 7.92 2.66 3.97
N SER A 133 6.97 2.33 4.86
CA SER A 133 6.47 3.28 5.86
C SER A 133 7.53 3.59 6.92
N ILE A 134 8.33 2.60 7.33
CA ILE A 134 9.46 2.81 8.24
C ILE A 134 10.49 3.76 7.62
N GLU A 135 10.96 3.45 6.42
CA GLU A 135 11.94 4.26 5.71
C GLU A 135 11.45 5.68 5.50
N PHE A 136 10.17 5.85 5.14
CA PHE A 136 9.55 7.15 4.97
C PHE A 136 9.62 8.00 6.25
N ASN A 137 9.26 7.43 7.40
CA ASN A 137 9.31 8.15 8.67
C ASN A 137 10.75 8.39 9.15
N LEU A 138 11.66 7.44 8.95
CA LEU A 138 13.08 7.63 9.31
C LEU A 138 13.74 8.70 8.45
N LYS A 139 13.45 8.76 7.15
CA LYS A 139 13.87 9.86 6.27
C LYS A 139 13.31 11.21 6.74
N ARG A 140 12.08 11.24 7.27
CA ARG A 140 11.50 12.46 7.86
C ARG A 140 12.19 12.86 9.16
N ALA A 141 12.44 11.92 10.06
CA ALA A 141 13.16 12.14 11.31
C ALA A 141 14.57 12.69 11.03
N LEU A 142 15.27 12.13 10.04
CA LEU A 142 16.58 12.60 9.60
C LEU A 142 16.52 14.06 9.10
N ARG A 143 15.56 14.39 8.20
CA ARG A 143 15.38 15.77 7.71
C ARG A 143 15.02 16.78 8.82
N ARG A 144 14.39 16.32 9.89
CA ARG A 144 14.05 17.14 11.06
C ARG A 144 15.18 17.23 12.08
N GLY A 145 16.27 16.50 11.90
CA GLY A 145 17.39 16.44 12.84
C GLY A 145 17.09 15.67 14.13
N VAL A 146 16.03 14.84 14.15
CA VAL A 146 15.69 13.98 15.29
C VAL A 146 16.69 12.83 15.42
N ILE A 147 17.20 12.35 14.28
CA ILE A 147 18.24 11.33 14.18
C ILE A 147 19.33 11.80 13.21
N GLY A 148 20.56 11.32 13.37
CA GLY A 148 21.65 11.58 12.43
C GLY A 148 21.77 10.51 11.31
N ASP A 149 22.61 10.77 10.31
CA ASP A 149 22.91 9.81 9.23
C ASP A 149 23.44 8.44 9.73
N PRO A 150 24.27 8.34 10.79
CA PRO A 150 24.66 7.05 11.34
C PRO A 150 23.47 6.28 11.92
N ASP A 151 22.59 6.97 12.64
CA ASP A 151 21.41 6.37 13.28
C ASP A 151 20.42 5.88 12.23
N PHE A 152 20.16 6.68 11.19
CA PHE A 152 19.31 6.31 10.07
C PHE A 152 19.78 5.01 9.41
N ARG A 153 21.08 4.89 9.13
CA ARG A 153 21.65 3.69 8.52
C ARG A 153 21.53 2.47 9.43
N GLU A 154 21.84 2.60 10.72
CA GLU A 154 21.71 1.52 11.70
C GLU A 154 20.25 1.05 11.84
N LEU A 155 19.30 1.99 11.90
CA LEU A 155 17.87 1.69 12.00
C LEU A 155 17.35 0.99 10.74
N MET A 156 17.74 1.46 9.55
CA MET A 156 17.35 0.81 8.29
C MET A 156 17.96 -0.58 8.12
N ASP A 157 19.23 -0.75 8.46
CA ASP A 157 19.91 -2.05 8.42
C ASP A 157 19.28 -3.04 9.41
N THR A 158 18.87 -2.56 10.59
CA THR A 158 18.14 -3.35 11.59
C THR A 158 16.76 -3.72 11.07
N ALA A 159 16.01 -2.75 10.54
CA ALA A 159 14.66 -2.98 10.01
C ALA A 159 14.62 -3.99 8.85
N ARG A 160 15.63 -3.99 7.96
CA ARG A 160 15.76 -4.96 6.85
C ARG A 160 16.07 -6.38 7.31
N LYS A 161 16.71 -6.56 8.47
CA LYS A 161 17.05 -7.89 9.02
C LYS A 161 15.88 -8.53 9.77
N ILE A 162 14.92 -7.74 10.24
CA ILE A 162 13.75 -8.24 10.95
C ILE A 162 12.72 -8.74 9.94
N PHE A 163 12.37 -10.02 10.04
CA PHE A 163 11.35 -10.63 9.19
C PHE A 163 10.00 -9.89 9.32
N TYR A 164 9.40 -9.54 8.18
CA TYR A 164 8.26 -8.62 8.12
C TYR A 164 7.10 -8.93 9.09
N PRO A 165 6.71 -10.19 9.39
CA PRO A 165 5.54 -10.45 10.24
C PRO A 165 5.69 -9.96 11.68
N ILE A 166 6.92 -9.71 12.12
CA ILE A 166 7.21 -9.20 13.47
C ILE A 166 7.86 -7.81 13.44
N ARG A 167 8.08 -7.23 12.26
CA ARG A 167 8.75 -5.94 12.08
C ARG A 167 7.88 -4.81 12.63
N ASN A 168 8.41 -4.07 13.59
CA ASN A 168 7.80 -2.85 14.10
C ASN A 168 8.85 -1.95 14.77
N TYR A 169 8.52 -0.67 14.96
CA TYR A 169 9.45 0.30 15.56
C TYR A 169 9.99 -0.12 16.93
N ARG A 170 9.16 -0.74 17.78
CA ARG A 170 9.59 -1.20 19.12
C ARG A 170 10.71 -2.22 19.02
N ARG A 171 10.62 -3.20 18.11
CA ARG A 171 11.70 -4.18 17.89
C ARG A 171 12.92 -3.55 17.25
N ILE A 172 12.72 -2.69 16.24
CA ILE A 172 13.81 -1.99 15.56
C ILE A 172 14.64 -1.20 16.58
N LEU A 173 13.99 -0.40 17.44
CA LEU A 173 14.67 0.41 18.45
C LEU A 173 15.34 -0.43 19.54
N HIS A 174 14.76 -1.58 19.89
CA HIS A 174 15.36 -2.51 20.83
C HIS A 174 16.65 -3.14 20.27
N GLU A 175 16.65 -3.52 18.99
CA GLU A 175 17.79 -4.20 18.34
C GLU A 175 18.86 -3.23 17.81
N ALA A 176 18.49 -1.99 17.48
CA ALA A 176 19.39 -0.98 16.95
C ALA A 176 20.42 -0.51 17.98
N ARG A 177 21.68 -0.41 17.53
CA ARG A 177 22.82 0.05 18.32
C ARG A 177 23.01 1.56 18.23
N ILE A 178 21.96 2.30 18.58
CA ILE A 178 21.96 3.78 18.66
C ILE A 178 21.81 4.24 20.12
N PRO A 179 22.19 5.49 20.46
CA PRO A 179 22.04 6.03 21.81
C PRO A 179 20.57 6.05 22.30
N ASP A 180 20.35 5.84 23.59
CA ASP A 180 18.99 5.75 24.17
C ASP A 180 18.21 7.07 24.10
N ASP A 181 18.89 8.21 24.22
CA ASP A 181 18.29 9.55 24.05
C ASP A 181 17.79 9.78 22.62
N VAL A 182 18.49 9.23 21.62
CA VAL A 182 18.04 9.24 20.22
C VAL A 182 16.83 8.33 20.03
N LYS A 183 16.78 7.15 20.69
CA LYS A 183 15.61 6.26 20.66
C LYS A 183 14.38 6.96 21.24
N GLU A 184 14.52 7.61 22.38
CA GLU A 184 13.44 8.37 23.03
C GLU A 184 12.95 9.52 22.14
N SER A 185 13.87 10.29 21.57
CA SER A 185 13.53 11.39 20.66
C SER A 185 12.80 10.90 19.41
N LEU A 186 13.22 9.77 18.84
CA LEU A 186 12.56 9.16 17.69
C LEU A 186 11.17 8.62 18.06
N LEU A 187 10.98 8.00 19.23
CA LEU A 187 9.66 7.55 19.69
C LEU A 187 8.69 8.73 19.82
N LEU A 188 9.11 9.81 20.47
CA LEU A 188 8.29 11.03 20.60
C LEU A 188 7.94 11.62 19.24
N PHE A 189 8.88 11.61 18.29
CA PHE A 189 8.62 12.05 16.92
C PHE A 189 7.60 11.14 16.20
N LEU A 190 7.71 9.82 16.35
CA LEU A 190 6.77 8.88 15.73
C LEU A 190 5.37 8.97 16.34
N GLU A 191 5.25 9.21 17.65
CA GLU A 191 3.95 9.39 18.31
C GLU A 191 3.26 10.70 17.89
N SER A 192 4.03 11.78 17.73
CA SER A 192 3.49 13.11 17.42
C SER A 192 3.31 13.38 15.93
N GLU A 193 4.25 12.89 15.11
CA GLU A 193 4.36 13.21 13.69
C GLU A 193 4.40 11.97 12.80
N GLY A 194 4.31 10.75 13.32
CA GLY A 194 4.33 9.50 12.55
C GLY A 194 3.24 9.47 11.48
N ARG A 195 3.60 8.91 10.32
CA ARG A 195 2.69 8.82 9.16
C ARG A 195 2.68 7.41 8.59
N ASP A 196 1.52 6.96 8.16
CA ASP A 196 1.39 5.70 7.45
C ASP A 196 1.33 5.95 5.94
N LEU A 197 2.46 5.71 5.27
CA LEU A 197 2.58 5.93 3.84
C LEU A 197 1.63 5.02 3.04
N LYS A 198 1.44 3.78 3.48
CA LYS A 198 0.53 2.84 2.80
C LYS A 198 -0.91 3.33 2.87
N ARG A 199 -1.33 3.83 4.03
CA ARG A 199 -2.67 4.42 4.20
C ARG A 199 -2.86 5.67 3.36
N GLU A 200 -1.84 6.53 3.28
CA GLU A 200 -1.89 7.73 2.43
C GLU A 200 -2.07 7.37 0.95
N ASP A 201 -1.24 6.48 0.42
CA ASP A 201 -1.36 6.02 -0.96
C ASP A 201 -2.70 5.31 -1.22
N ALA A 202 -3.20 4.53 -0.25
CA ALA A 202 -4.49 3.85 -0.37
C ALA A 202 -5.65 4.86 -0.50
N LEU A 203 -5.63 5.94 0.29
CA LEU A 203 -6.58 7.04 0.17
C LEU A 203 -6.50 7.73 -1.19
N GLU A 204 -5.29 7.94 -1.72
CA GLU A 204 -5.10 8.50 -3.06
C GLU A 204 -5.73 7.60 -4.14
N VAL A 205 -5.58 6.27 -4.03
CA VAL A 205 -6.25 5.31 -4.94
C VAL A 205 -7.76 5.47 -4.88
N ILE A 206 -8.37 5.52 -3.69
CA ILE A 206 -9.83 5.69 -3.54
C ILE A 206 -10.30 7.00 -4.18
N HIS A 207 -9.61 8.10 -3.92
CA HIS A 207 -9.94 9.40 -4.51
C HIS A 207 -9.77 9.42 -6.03
N HIS A 208 -8.73 8.76 -6.55
CA HIS A 208 -8.50 8.63 -7.99
C HIS A 208 -9.64 7.85 -8.66
N ILE A 209 -10.04 6.70 -8.09
CA ILE A 209 -11.15 5.90 -8.60
C ILE A 209 -12.45 6.70 -8.58
N ARG A 210 -12.74 7.43 -7.49
CA ARG A 210 -13.92 8.31 -7.39
C ARG A 210 -13.93 9.35 -8.53
N LYS A 211 -12.79 9.98 -8.80
CA LYS A 211 -12.64 10.93 -9.91
C LYS A 211 -12.84 10.26 -11.28
N LEU A 212 -12.33 9.05 -11.48
CA LEU A 212 -12.53 8.31 -12.74
C LEU A 212 -13.98 7.88 -12.96
N ALA A 213 -14.72 7.61 -11.88
CA ALA A 213 -16.11 7.17 -11.92
C ALA A 213 -17.09 8.35 -12.10
N TYR A 214 -16.83 9.48 -11.43
CA TYR A 214 -17.80 10.59 -11.28
C TYR A 214 -17.25 11.98 -11.62
N GLY A 215 -15.95 12.11 -11.89
CA GLY A 215 -15.27 13.40 -12.11
C GLY A 215 -15.58 14.10 -13.44
N SER A 216 -16.58 13.63 -14.18
CA SER A 216 -17.13 14.29 -15.38
C SER A 216 -18.52 14.91 -15.15
N GLU A 217 -19.04 14.97 -13.93
CA GLU A 217 -20.25 15.74 -13.57
C GLU A 217 -19.92 17.21 -13.27
N SER A 218 -19.21 17.85 -14.19
CA SER A 218 -19.10 19.31 -14.23
C SER A 218 -19.36 19.77 -15.66
N LYS A 219 -20.62 19.64 -16.06
CA LYS A 219 -21.25 20.49 -17.06
C LYS A 219 -22.47 21.10 -16.36
N ASP A 220 -22.31 22.32 -15.90
CA ASP A 220 -23.10 23.49 -16.32
C ASP A 220 -22.51 24.76 -15.70
#